data_AF-A0A0B4GVK6-F1
#
_entry.id   AF-A0A0B4GVK6-F1
#
_cell.length_a   1.000
_cell.length_b   1.000
_cell.length_c   1.000
_cell.angle_alpha   90.00
_cell.angle_beta   90.00
_cell.angle_gamma   90.00
#
_symmetry.space_group_name_H-M   'P 1'
#
loop_
_entity.id
_entity.type
_entity.pdbx_description
1 polymer ?
#
loop_
_entity_poly.entity_id
_entity_poly.type
_entity_poly.pdbx_seq_one_letter_code
_entity_poly.pdbx_strand_id
1 'polypeptide(L)'
;MADSIIELALVTNMVSWLHGTASASFSIASNGTTFDLIGVPRNLLVDQGHSSNGAAGTAFVIVGLGGVLALWLQGRSMHRGQKSSNLIYRTWLLFTVLATVFTLATLAYVFAVTNSHKGQVIDLDLAATLVDTRYPMDNWTPQGWFGAVLRLHLASAGERRDVMQHLRIMHGWQYNLIPMFLLQLILTVLAVIDAIEVRKWRKVESVEDYK
;
A
#
# COMPACT_ATOMS: atom_id res chain seq x y z
N MET A 1 -11.67 -4.72 7.17
CA MET A 1 -10.91 -4.31 5.98
C MET A 1 -10.16 -5.55 5.51
N ALA A 2 -10.78 -6.35 4.63
CA ALA A 2 -10.16 -7.58 4.11
C ALA A 2 -9.26 -7.26 2.90
N ASP A 3 -9.65 -6.25 2.13
CA ASP A 3 -8.91 -5.55 1.09
C ASP A 3 -7.53 -5.05 1.54
N SER A 4 -7.37 -4.59 2.78
CA SER A 4 -6.07 -4.18 3.32
C SER A 4 -5.12 -5.37 3.56
N ILE A 5 -5.64 -6.59 3.73
CA ILE A 5 -4.81 -7.80 3.80
C ILE A 5 -4.24 -8.12 2.42
N ILE A 6 -5.05 -7.95 1.37
CA ILE A 6 -4.60 -8.10 -0.02
C ILE A 6 -3.47 -7.09 -0.31
N GLU A 7 -3.64 -5.83 0.12
CA GLU A 7 -2.61 -4.79 -0.02
C GLU A 7 -1.30 -5.20 0.66
N LEU A 8 -1.37 -5.64 1.93
CA LEU A 8 -0.19 -6.13 2.67
C LEU A 8 0.47 -7.33 1.99
N ALA A 9 -0.31 -8.27 1.45
CA ALA A 9 0.22 -9.44 0.75
C ALA A 9 0.97 -9.04 -0.54
N LEU A 10 0.40 -8.12 -1.33
CA LEU A 10 1.03 -7.62 -2.56
C LEU A 10 2.33 -6.86 -2.26
N VAL A 11 2.33 -5.97 -1.27
CA VAL A 11 3.54 -5.23 -0.86
C VAL A 11 4.60 -6.19 -0.32
N THR A 12 4.23 -7.13 0.54
CA THR A 12 5.18 -8.09 1.14
C THR A 12 5.79 -8.98 0.08
N ASN A 13 5.01 -9.45 -0.89
CA ASN A 13 5.51 -10.23 -2.01
C ASN A 13 6.54 -9.42 -2.82
N MET A 14 6.23 -8.15 -3.12
CA MET A 14 7.13 -7.25 -3.84
C MET A 14 8.45 -7.02 -3.09
N VAL A 15 8.39 -6.70 -1.79
CA VAL A 15 9.57 -6.44 -0.95
C VAL A 15 10.44 -7.70 -0.85
N SER A 16 9.82 -8.87 -0.65
CA SER A 16 10.53 -10.15 -0.61
C SER A 16 11.27 -10.42 -1.92
N TRP A 17 10.61 -10.20 -3.07
CA TRP A 17 11.22 -10.38 -4.38
C TRP A 17 12.35 -9.37 -4.66
N LEU A 18 12.19 -8.12 -4.23
CA LEU A 18 13.24 -7.09 -4.32
C LEU A 18 14.51 -7.47 -3.55
N HIS A 19 14.37 -7.97 -2.33
CA HIS A 19 15.50 -8.37 -1.49
C HIS A 19 16.07 -9.75 -1.82
N GLY A 20 15.28 -10.61 -2.47
CA GLY A 20 15.70 -11.90 -2.98
C GLY A 20 16.13 -11.82 -4.44
N THR A 21 15.30 -12.35 -5.32
CA THR A 21 15.60 -12.56 -6.75
C THR A 21 16.08 -11.30 -7.47
N ALA A 22 15.43 -10.16 -7.28
CA ALA A 22 15.77 -8.97 -8.04
C ALA A 22 17.06 -8.27 -7.57
N SER A 23 17.62 -8.67 -6.41
CA SER A 23 18.92 -8.16 -5.95
C SER A 23 20.11 -8.77 -6.71
N ALA A 24 19.87 -9.86 -7.45
CA ALA A 24 20.84 -10.48 -8.34
C ALA A 24 21.02 -9.69 -9.65
N SER A 25 21.79 -10.21 -10.60
CA SER A 25 21.91 -9.66 -11.95
C SER A 25 20.92 -10.31 -12.92
N PHE A 26 20.58 -9.56 -13.98
CA PHE A 26 19.86 -10.05 -15.15
C PHE A 26 20.81 -10.06 -16.34
N SER A 27 20.91 -11.17 -17.04
CA SER A 27 21.73 -11.24 -18.26
C SER A 27 20.96 -10.64 -19.44
N ILE A 28 21.55 -9.62 -20.06
CA ILE A 28 20.97 -8.88 -21.18
C ILE A 28 21.75 -9.22 -22.46
N ALA A 29 21.03 -9.67 -23.49
CA ALA A 29 21.60 -9.91 -24.81
C ALA A 29 21.63 -8.61 -25.63
N SER A 30 22.83 -8.23 -26.11
CA SER A 30 23.03 -7.05 -26.95
C SER A 30 24.12 -7.31 -27.99
N ASN A 31 23.85 -7.00 -29.25
CA ASN A 31 24.81 -7.10 -30.37
C ASN A 31 25.56 -8.45 -30.46
N GLY A 32 24.87 -9.56 -30.17
CA GLY A 32 25.45 -10.92 -30.22
C GLY A 32 26.29 -11.30 -28.99
N THR A 33 26.41 -10.41 -28.01
CA THR A 33 27.04 -10.65 -26.71
C THR A 33 26.03 -10.57 -25.58
N THR A 34 26.41 -11.00 -24.39
CA THR A 34 25.62 -10.85 -23.16
C THR A 34 26.41 -10.07 -22.13
N PHE A 35 25.74 -9.19 -21.40
CA PHE A 35 26.29 -8.52 -20.23
C PHE A 35 25.30 -8.61 -19.07
N ASP A 36 25.78 -8.45 -17.85
CA ASP A 36 24.97 -8.56 -16.65
C ASP A 36 24.56 -7.17 -16.13
N LEU A 37 23.26 -6.95 -15.98
CA LEU A 37 22.68 -5.76 -15.37
C LEU A 37 22.29 -6.07 -13.92
N ILE A 38 22.87 -5.37 -12.94
CA ILE A 38 22.42 -5.51 -11.54
C ILE A 38 20.92 -5.16 -11.45
N GLY A 39 20.14 -6.05 -10.85
CA GLY A 39 18.69 -6.04 -10.92
C GLY A 39 18.00 -4.93 -10.14
N VAL A 40 18.73 -4.16 -9.33
CA VAL A 40 18.25 -2.96 -8.64
C VAL A 40 19.13 -1.75 -9.01
N PRO A 41 18.52 -0.61 -9.41
CA PRO A 41 19.28 0.59 -9.76
C PRO A 41 19.85 1.25 -8.51
N ARG A 42 20.76 2.21 -8.70
CA ARG A 42 21.38 2.94 -7.59
C ARG A 42 20.35 3.70 -6.77
N ASN A 43 19.43 4.38 -7.44
CA ASN A 43 18.40 5.23 -6.81
C ASN A 43 17.02 4.61 -6.97
N LEU A 44 16.74 3.54 -6.22
CA LEU A 44 15.41 2.94 -6.15
C LEU A 44 14.55 3.66 -5.10
N LEU A 45 13.41 4.19 -5.53
CA LEU A 45 12.41 4.82 -4.68
C LEU A 45 11.52 3.73 -4.07
N VAL A 46 11.56 3.57 -2.75
CA VAL A 46 10.80 2.52 -2.03
C VAL A 46 9.79 3.09 -1.02
N ASP A 47 9.83 4.40 -0.76
CA ASP A 47 9.02 5.05 0.28
C ASP A 47 7.52 5.00 0.00
N GLN A 48 7.11 4.99 -1.27
CA GLN A 48 5.72 4.76 -1.65
C GLN A 48 5.24 3.35 -1.27
N GLY A 49 6.14 2.35 -1.29
CA GLY A 49 5.89 1.01 -0.74
C GLY A 49 5.70 1.02 0.77
N HIS A 50 6.57 1.72 1.50
CA HIS A 50 6.47 1.87 2.95
C HIS A 50 5.18 2.59 3.37
N SER A 51 4.80 3.66 2.66
CA SER A 51 3.55 4.39 2.91
C SER A 51 2.33 3.48 2.70
N SER A 52 2.30 2.70 1.61
CA SER A 52 1.24 1.72 1.35
C SER A 52 1.11 0.67 2.45
N ASN A 53 2.26 0.11 2.88
CA ASN A 53 2.30 -0.86 3.97
C ASN A 53 1.73 -0.26 5.26
N GLY A 54 2.16 0.96 5.62
CA GLY A 54 1.67 1.68 6.79
C GLY A 54 0.16 1.92 6.73
N ALA A 55 -0.36 2.37 5.59
CA ALA A 55 -1.80 2.60 5.40
C ALA A 55 -2.59 1.29 5.53
N ALA A 56 -2.15 0.22 4.87
CA ALA A 56 -2.81 -1.08 4.91
C ALA A 56 -2.76 -1.73 6.30
N GLY A 57 -1.63 -1.65 7.00
CA GLY A 57 -1.47 -2.14 8.37
C GLY A 57 -2.38 -1.39 9.34
N THR A 58 -2.48 -0.07 9.19
CA THR A 58 -3.39 0.78 9.97
C THR A 58 -4.85 0.41 9.71
N ALA A 59 -5.24 0.26 8.44
CA ALA A 59 -6.58 -0.14 8.05
C ALA A 59 -6.95 -1.53 8.57
N PHE A 60 -6.02 -2.49 8.55
CA PHE A 60 -6.28 -3.82 9.07
C PHE A 60 -6.42 -3.83 10.60
N VAL A 61 -5.40 -3.34 11.30
CA VAL A 61 -5.30 -3.47 12.76
C VAL A 61 -6.21 -2.48 13.48
N ILE A 62 -6.07 -1.19 13.20
CA ILE A 62 -6.78 -0.15 13.96
C ILE A 62 -8.22 -0.06 13.49
N VAL A 63 -8.44 0.06 12.17
CA VAL A 63 -9.79 0.24 11.64
C VAL A 63 -10.57 -1.06 11.66
N GLY A 64 -10.00 -2.15 11.14
CA GLY A 64 -10.62 -3.46 11.08
C GLY A 64 -10.80 -4.11 12.44
N LEU A 65 -9.72 -4.56 13.07
CA LEU A 65 -9.79 -5.27 14.36
C LEU A 65 -10.26 -4.37 15.50
N GLY A 66 -9.75 -3.13 15.55
CA GLY A 66 -10.20 -2.13 16.53
C GLY A 66 -11.69 -1.80 16.40
N GLY A 67 -12.24 -1.80 15.18
CA GLY A 67 -13.66 -1.56 14.95
C GLY A 67 -14.55 -2.69 15.45
N VAL A 68 -14.15 -3.93 15.19
CA VAL A 68 -14.85 -5.11 15.76
C VAL A 68 -14.88 -5.03 17.29
N LEU A 69 -13.73 -4.73 17.92
CA LEU A 69 -13.64 -4.61 19.37
C LEU A 69 -14.50 -3.45 19.90
N ALA A 70 -14.41 -2.26 19.28
CA ALA A 70 -15.14 -1.07 19.69
C ALA A 70 -16.66 -1.28 19.63
N LEU A 71 -17.17 -1.81 18.51
CA LEU A 71 -18.59 -2.08 18.33
C LEU A 71 -19.10 -3.18 19.27
N TRP A 72 -18.30 -4.23 19.49
CA TRP A 72 -18.64 -5.31 20.41
C TRP A 72 -18.74 -4.82 21.87
N LEU A 73 -17.80 -3.99 22.31
CA LEU A 73 -17.84 -3.39 23.65
C LEU A 73 -19.00 -2.41 23.80
N GLN A 74 -19.34 -1.66 22.75
CA GLN A 74 -20.49 -0.75 22.76
C GLN A 74 -21.81 -1.50 22.90
N GLY A 75 -22.00 -2.60 22.16
CA GLY A 75 -23.19 -3.45 22.25
C GLY A 75 -23.37 -4.09 23.63
N ARG A 76 -22.27 -4.48 24.30
CA ARG A 76 -22.32 -5.03 25.68
C ARG A 76 -22.55 -3.96 26.74
N SER A 77 -21.99 -2.77 26.56
CA SER A 77 -22.08 -1.68 27.53
C SER A 77 -23.48 -1.09 27.66
N MET A 78 -24.32 -1.26 26.63
CA MET A 78 -25.75 -0.99 26.70
C MET A 78 -26.45 -1.72 27.87
N HIS A 79 -25.83 -2.79 28.41
CA HIS A 79 -26.34 -3.56 29.56
C HIS A 79 -25.54 -3.38 30.87
N ARG A 80 -24.28 -2.91 30.83
CA ARG A 80 -23.43 -2.71 32.03
C ARG A 80 -22.37 -1.61 31.79
N GLY A 81 -22.46 -0.50 32.52
CA GLY A 81 -21.40 0.51 32.71
C GLY A 81 -20.90 1.23 31.45
N GLN A 82 -21.26 2.51 31.28
CA GLN A 82 -21.11 3.26 30.02
C GLN A 82 -19.75 3.95 29.75
N LYS A 83 -18.91 4.26 30.75
CA LYS A 83 -17.83 5.25 30.54
C LYS A 83 -16.66 4.74 29.66
N SER A 84 -16.19 3.52 29.90
CA SER A 84 -15.00 2.97 29.24
C SER A 84 -15.24 2.57 27.77
N SER A 85 -16.41 1.99 27.48
CA SER A 85 -16.84 1.63 26.12
C SER A 85 -16.94 2.85 25.20
N ASN A 86 -17.50 3.95 25.72
CA ASN A 86 -17.60 5.21 24.99
C ASN A 86 -16.23 5.80 24.64
N LEU A 87 -15.26 5.70 25.55
CA LEU A 87 -13.91 6.19 25.29
C LEU A 87 -13.26 5.37 24.17
N ILE A 88 -13.35 4.04 24.24
CA ILE A 88 -12.78 3.14 23.23
C ILE A 88 -13.39 3.41 21.85
N TYR A 89 -14.71 3.55 21.76
CA TYR A 89 -15.37 3.85 20.50
C TYR A 89 -14.97 5.22 19.94
N ARG A 90 -14.92 6.27 20.76
CA ARG A 90 -14.50 7.60 20.31
C ARG A 90 -13.06 7.62 19.82
N THR A 91 -12.18 6.92 20.53
CA THR A 91 -10.78 6.76 20.12
C THR A 91 -10.69 6.01 18.79
N TRP A 92 -11.40 4.90 18.65
CA TRP A 92 -11.45 4.14 17.39
C TRP A 92 -12.00 4.99 16.23
N LEU A 93 -13.08 5.76 16.45
CA LEU A 93 -13.65 6.65 15.44
C LEU A 93 -12.65 7.73 15.00
N LEU A 94 -11.96 8.37 15.96
CA LEU A 94 -10.91 9.35 15.66
C LEU A 94 -9.82 8.73 14.79
N PHE A 95 -9.30 7.57 15.18
CA PHE A 95 -8.28 6.87 14.38
C PHE A 95 -8.81 6.40 13.04
N THR A 96 -10.09 6.07 12.91
CA THR A 96 -10.70 5.69 11.63
C THR A 96 -10.71 6.87 10.66
N VAL A 97 -11.06 8.07 11.12
CA VAL A 97 -10.97 9.31 10.31
C VAL A 97 -9.52 9.61 9.91
N LEU A 98 -8.59 9.58 10.87
CA LEU A 98 -7.16 9.81 10.60
C LEU A 98 -6.59 8.79 9.62
N ALA A 99 -6.93 7.52 9.78
CA ALA A 99 -6.51 6.45 8.89
C ALA A 99 -7.03 6.68 7.47
N THR A 100 -8.25 7.19 7.29
CA THR A 100 -8.82 7.44 5.96
C THR A 100 -8.09 8.59 5.26
N VAL A 101 -7.75 9.65 5.99
CA VAL A 101 -6.90 10.73 5.48
C VAL A 101 -5.52 10.21 5.11
N PHE A 102 -4.93 9.36 5.95
CA PHE A 102 -3.63 8.76 5.69
C PHE A 102 -3.62 7.83 4.46
N THR A 103 -4.66 7.01 4.29
CA THR A 103 -4.85 6.17 3.10
C THR A 103 -5.01 7.03 1.84
N LEU A 104 -5.76 8.13 1.90
CA LEU A 104 -5.89 9.07 0.78
C LEU A 104 -4.55 9.73 0.42
N ALA A 105 -3.80 10.20 1.42
CA ALA A 105 -2.48 10.79 1.22
C ALA A 105 -1.51 9.78 0.59
N THR A 106 -1.55 8.53 1.06
CA THR A 106 -0.75 7.43 0.52
C THR A 106 -1.13 7.11 -0.93
N LEU A 107 -2.43 7.03 -1.24
CA LEU A 107 -2.93 6.83 -2.60
C LEU A 107 -2.42 7.94 -3.54
N ALA A 108 -2.58 9.20 -3.14
CA ALA A 108 -2.10 10.34 -3.93
C ALA A 108 -0.58 10.29 -4.13
N TYR A 109 0.18 10.01 -3.06
CA TYR A 109 1.64 9.90 -3.10
C TYR A 109 2.13 8.79 -4.05
N VAL A 110 1.58 7.58 -3.92
CA VAL A 110 1.96 6.42 -4.76
C VAL A 110 1.68 6.72 -6.23
N PHE A 111 0.51 7.27 -6.56
CA PHE A 111 0.19 7.63 -7.94
C PHE A 111 1.04 8.78 -8.46
N ALA A 112 1.30 9.81 -7.66
CA ALA A 112 2.15 10.93 -8.06
C ALA A 112 3.56 10.46 -8.41
N VAL A 113 4.20 9.69 -7.52
CA VAL A 113 5.56 9.19 -7.70
C VAL A 113 5.64 8.18 -8.84
N THR A 114 4.71 7.23 -8.94
CA THR A 114 4.73 6.25 -10.05
C THR A 114 4.46 6.90 -11.39
N ASN A 115 3.56 7.89 -11.47
CA ASN A 115 3.25 8.57 -12.73
C ASN A 115 4.38 9.52 -13.17
N SER A 116 5.06 10.22 -12.26
CA SER A 116 6.15 11.11 -12.61
C SER A 116 7.37 10.40 -13.19
N HIS A 117 7.48 9.09 -12.95
CA HIS A 117 8.57 8.23 -13.42
C HIS A 117 8.12 7.29 -14.56
N LYS A 118 6.95 7.50 -15.15
CA LYS A 118 6.47 6.68 -16.28
C LYS A 118 7.30 6.91 -17.53
N GLY A 119 7.55 5.82 -18.26
CA GLY A 119 8.14 5.87 -19.59
C GLY A 119 9.66 5.99 -19.62
N GLN A 120 10.33 6.08 -18.47
CA GLN A 120 11.79 6.00 -18.36
C GLN A 120 12.33 4.75 -19.07
N VAL A 121 13.52 4.88 -19.65
CA VAL A 121 14.20 3.82 -20.40
C VAL A 121 15.61 3.65 -19.87
N ILE A 122 16.11 2.43 -19.91
CA ILE A 122 17.50 2.13 -19.59
C ILE A 122 18.33 2.43 -20.84
N ASP A 123 19.36 3.25 -20.69
CA ASP A 123 20.37 3.45 -21.71
C ASP A 123 21.19 2.15 -21.82
N LEU A 124 21.02 1.45 -22.95
CA LEU A 124 21.64 0.15 -23.18
C LEU A 124 23.16 0.26 -23.33
N ASP A 125 23.65 1.34 -23.95
CA ASP A 125 25.08 1.54 -24.18
C ASP A 125 25.76 1.81 -22.85
N LEU A 126 25.17 2.68 -22.01
CA LEU A 126 25.65 2.88 -20.65
C LEU A 126 25.60 1.58 -19.84
N ALA A 127 24.46 0.88 -19.85
CA ALA A 127 24.28 -0.35 -19.08
C ALA A 127 25.32 -1.43 -19.45
N ALA A 128 25.67 -1.56 -20.73
CA ALA A 128 26.67 -2.51 -21.20
C ALA A 128 28.10 -2.20 -20.72
N THR A 129 28.39 -0.93 -20.36
CA THR A 129 29.71 -0.55 -19.80
C THR A 129 29.83 -0.79 -18.30
N LEU A 130 28.71 -1.03 -17.60
CA LEU A 130 28.72 -1.21 -16.15
C LEU A 130 29.16 -2.64 -15.82
N VAL A 131 30.23 -2.75 -15.04
CA VAL A 131 30.70 -4.02 -14.49
C VAL A 131 30.47 -3.99 -12.98
N ASP A 132 29.68 -4.96 -12.49
CA ASP A 132 29.36 -5.13 -11.06
C ASP A 132 28.92 -3.83 -10.36
N THR A 133 28.22 -2.97 -11.10
CA THR A 133 27.80 -1.64 -10.61
C THR A 133 26.33 -1.42 -10.90
N ARG A 134 25.60 -0.86 -9.92
CA ARG A 134 24.18 -0.52 -10.09
C ARG A 134 24.02 0.61 -11.09
N TYR A 135 22.97 0.52 -11.91
CA TYR A 135 22.64 1.56 -12.88
C TYR A 135 22.47 2.92 -12.19
N PRO A 136 23.28 3.94 -12.53
CA PRO A 136 23.41 5.15 -11.71
C PRO A 136 22.45 6.28 -12.10
N MET A 137 21.87 6.22 -13.31
CA MET A 137 21.05 7.30 -13.86
C MET A 137 19.62 7.26 -13.31
N ASP A 138 19.06 8.45 -13.15
CA ASP A 138 17.69 8.70 -12.72
C ASP A 138 17.31 8.14 -11.34
N ASN A 139 16.11 8.50 -10.90
CA ASN A 139 15.41 7.84 -9.82
C ASN A 139 14.37 6.89 -10.42
N TRP A 140 14.18 5.74 -9.78
CA TRP A 140 13.33 4.69 -10.32
C TRP A 140 12.32 4.23 -9.30
N THR A 141 11.05 4.15 -9.71
CA THR A 141 10.09 3.32 -9.00
C THR A 141 10.29 1.85 -9.38
N PRO A 142 9.93 0.88 -8.53
CA PRO A 142 9.97 -0.53 -8.90
C PRO A 142 9.21 -0.80 -10.21
N GLN A 143 8.00 -0.24 -10.35
CA GLN A 143 7.19 -0.36 -11.56
C GLN A 143 7.93 0.19 -12.80
N GLY A 144 8.54 1.37 -12.69
CA GLY A 144 9.29 1.99 -13.78
C GLY A 144 10.52 1.18 -14.16
N TRP A 145 11.32 0.77 -13.16
CA TRP A 145 12.55 0.03 -13.36
C TRP A 145 12.31 -1.31 -14.06
N PHE A 146 11.45 -2.17 -13.50
CA PHE A 146 11.21 -3.48 -14.10
C PHE A 146 10.41 -3.38 -15.40
N GLY A 147 9.61 -2.33 -15.57
CA GLY A 147 9.03 -1.96 -16.85
C GLY A 147 10.10 -1.68 -17.92
N ALA A 148 11.17 -0.97 -17.57
CA ALA A 148 12.30 -0.69 -18.45
C ALA A 148 13.18 -1.93 -18.68
N VAL A 149 13.45 -2.74 -17.64
CA VAL A 149 14.19 -4.02 -17.78
C VAL A 149 13.49 -4.95 -18.77
N LEU A 150 12.16 -5.04 -18.76
CA LEU A 150 11.40 -5.86 -19.72
C LEU A 150 11.45 -5.34 -21.17
N ARG A 151 11.86 -4.08 -21.40
CA ARG A 151 12.12 -3.55 -22.75
C ARG A 151 13.47 -4.01 -23.28
N LEU A 152 14.39 -4.40 -22.40
CA LEU A 152 15.66 -5.01 -22.79
C LEU A 152 15.46 -6.46 -23.23
N HIS A 153 16.42 -6.97 -24.00
CA HIS A 153 16.43 -8.36 -24.42
C HIS A 153 17.06 -9.24 -23.34
N LEU A 154 16.25 -9.64 -22.35
CA LEU A 154 16.65 -10.63 -21.34
C LEU A 154 17.04 -11.96 -22.01
N ALA A 155 18.21 -12.48 -21.67
CA ALA A 155 18.75 -13.71 -22.26
C ALA A 155 17.92 -14.95 -21.91
N SER A 156 17.30 -14.97 -20.73
CA SER A 156 16.43 -16.05 -20.28
C SER A 156 14.94 -15.71 -20.39
N ALA A 157 14.18 -16.56 -21.08
CA ALA A 157 12.72 -16.49 -21.08
C ALA A 157 12.12 -16.73 -19.68
N GLY A 158 12.82 -17.48 -18.81
CA GLY A 158 12.43 -17.70 -17.42
C GLY A 158 12.46 -16.41 -16.60
N GLU A 159 13.59 -15.70 -16.66
CA GLU A 159 13.77 -14.40 -15.99
C GLU A 159 12.75 -13.38 -16.49
N ARG A 160 12.53 -13.32 -17.81
CA ARG A 160 11.51 -12.43 -18.40
C ARG A 160 10.12 -12.70 -17.84
N ARG A 161 9.73 -13.97 -17.67
CA ARG A 161 8.43 -14.33 -17.08
C ARG A 161 8.35 -13.94 -15.61
N ASP A 162 9.41 -14.18 -14.85
CA ASP A 162 9.48 -13.84 -13.42
C ASP A 162 9.34 -12.33 -13.18
N VAL A 163 10.12 -11.52 -13.91
CA VAL A 163 10.05 -10.05 -13.85
C VAL A 163 8.67 -9.57 -14.29
N MET A 164 8.09 -10.14 -15.35
CA MET A 164 6.75 -9.79 -15.81
C MET A 164 5.66 -10.10 -14.78
N GLN A 165 5.76 -11.25 -14.10
CA GLN A 165 4.83 -11.63 -13.04
C GLN A 165 4.90 -10.63 -11.88
N HIS A 166 6.10 -10.32 -11.39
CA HIS A 166 6.26 -9.39 -10.27
C HIS A 166 5.90 -7.95 -10.65
N LEU A 167 6.17 -7.52 -11.88
CA LEU A 167 5.69 -6.22 -12.37
C LEU A 167 4.15 -6.12 -12.34
N ARG A 168 3.45 -7.20 -12.70
CA ARG A 168 1.97 -7.25 -12.56
C ARG A 168 1.54 -7.14 -11.10
N ILE A 169 2.25 -7.79 -10.17
CA ILE A 169 2.00 -7.68 -8.74
C ILE A 169 2.23 -6.24 -8.25
N MET A 170 3.29 -5.57 -8.71
CA MET A 170 3.57 -4.16 -8.36
C MET A 170 2.50 -3.19 -8.87
N HIS A 171 1.93 -3.46 -10.05
CA HIS A 171 0.76 -2.72 -10.53
C HIS A 171 -0.49 -3.07 -9.72
N GLY A 172 -0.70 -4.36 -9.41
CA GLY A 172 -1.80 -4.80 -8.55
C GLY A 172 -1.78 -4.08 -7.21
N TRP A 173 -0.62 -4.01 -6.57
CA TRP A 173 -0.37 -3.23 -5.36
C TRP A 173 -0.77 -1.76 -5.55
N GLN A 174 -0.22 -1.07 -6.56
CA GLN A 174 -0.54 0.34 -6.83
C GLN A 174 -2.04 0.59 -6.97
N TYR A 175 -2.75 -0.25 -7.72
CA TYR A 175 -4.16 -0.05 -8.02
C TYR A 175 -5.10 -0.54 -6.90
N ASN A 176 -4.68 -1.49 -6.06
CA ASN A 176 -5.48 -1.99 -4.94
C ASN A 176 -5.66 -0.94 -3.82
N LEU A 177 -4.82 0.08 -3.77
CA LEU A 177 -5.05 1.27 -2.93
C LEU A 177 -6.38 1.97 -3.23
N ILE A 178 -6.89 1.93 -4.46
CA ILE A 178 -8.16 2.57 -4.84
C ILE A 178 -9.34 1.90 -4.14
N PRO A 179 -9.62 0.59 -4.35
CA PRO A 179 -10.71 -0.07 -3.63
C PRO A 179 -10.52 -0.02 -2.12
N MET A 180 -9.27 -0.12 -1.63
CA MET A 180 -8.99 0.00 -0.19
C MET A 180 -9.45 1.35 0.38
N PHE A 181 -9.06 2.44 -0.30
CA PHE A 181 -9.50 3.79 0.09
C PHE A 181 -11.03 3.92 0.08
N LEU A 182 -11.69 3.44 -0.98
CA LEU A 182 -13.15 3.56 -1.12
C LEU A 182 -13.91 2.81 -0.01
N LEU A 183 -13.50 1.57 0.29
CA LEU A 183 -14.11 0.78 1.36
C LEU A 183 -13.89 1.43 2.73
N GLN A 184 -12.69 1.95 2.98
CA GLN A 184 -12.37 2.64 4.22
C GLN A 184 -13.13 3.97 4.36
N LEU A 185 -13.30 4.71 3.27
CA LEU A 185 -14.10 5.94 3.24
C LEU A 185 -15.56 5.64 3.57
N ILE A 186 -16.17 4.63 2.94
CA ILE A 186 -17.54 4.20 3.23
C ILE A 186 -17.69 3.84 4.70
N LEU A 187 -16.79 3.02 5.24
CA LEU A 187 -16.80 2.65 6.65
C LEU A 187 -16.69 3.87 7.57
N THR A 188 -15.83 4.83 7.23
CA THR A 188 -15.66 6.07 8.00
C THR A 188 -16.93 6.89 8.02
N VAL A 189 -17.59 7.05 6.86
CA VAL A 189 -18.87 7.77 6.76
C VAL A 189 -19.93 7.10 7.62
N LEU A 190 -20.06 5.77 7.53
CA LEU A 190 -21.02 5.01 8.34
C LEU A 190 -20.75 5.16 9.85
N ALA A 191 -19.48 5.07 10.26
CA ALA A 191 -19.10 5.24 11.66
C ALA A 191 -19.39 6.65 12.19
N VAL A 192 -19.21 7.69 11.37
CA VAL A 192 -19.56 9.07 11.73
C VAL A 192 -21.08 9.25 11.86
N ILE A 193 -21.86 8.66 10.93
CA ILE A 193 -23.33 8.69 11.01
C ILE A 193 -23.81 8.01 12.29
N ASP A 194 -23.32 6.80 12.58
CA ASP A 194 -23.62 6.05 13.81
C ASP A 194 -23.30 6.88 15.06
N ALA A 195 -22.13 7.52 15.12
CA ALA A 195 -21.76 8.37 16.24
C ALA A 195 -22.70 9.58 16.44
N ILE A 196 -23.20 10.17 15.35
CA ILE A 196 -24.17 11.26 15.38
C ILE A 196 -25.52 10.76 15.89
N GLU A 197 -25.98 9.60 15.43
CA GLU A 197 -27.25 8.99 15.87
C GLU A 197 -27.22 8.60 17.34
N VAL A 198 -26.19 7.90 17.79
CA VAL A 198 -26.01 7.54 19.22
C VAL A 198 -26.02 8.79 20.11
N ARG A 199 -25.43 9.90 19.65
CA ARG A 199 -25.46 11.18 20.38
C ARG A 199 -26.87 11.76 20.45
N LYS A 200 -27.67 11.65 19.39
CA LYS A 200 -29.07 12.12 19.38
C LYS A 200 -29.92 11.32 20.37
N TRP A 201 -29.86 9.99 20.32
CA TRP A 201 -30.64 9.12 21.20
C TRP A 201 -30.37 9.37 22.69
N ARG A 202 -29.09 9.47 23.08
CA ARG A 202 -28.73 9.77 24.48
C ARG A 202 -29.21 11.13 24.96
N LYS A 203 -29.28 12.12 24.06
CA LYS A 203 -29.81 13.44 24.40
C LYS A 203 -31.32 13.36 24.70
N VAL A 204 -32.06 12.51 23.99
CA VAL A 204 -33.50 12.30 24.22
C VAL A 204 -33.75 11.60 25.56
N GLU A 205 -33.07 10.48 25.85
CA GLU A 205 -33.17 9.78 27.15
C GLU A 205 -32.88 10.73 28.32
N SER A 206 -31.82 11.54 28.22
CA SER A 206 -31.48 12.51 29.27
C SER A 206 -32.51 13.62 29.49
N VAL A 207 -33.43 13.85 28.56
CA VAL A 207 -34.51 14.84 28.71
C VAL A 207 -35.77 14.19 29.28
N GLU A 208 -36.04 12.92 28.96
CA GLU A 208 -37.15 12.15 29.54
C GLU A 208 -36.89 11.81 31.01
N ASP A 209 -35.66 11.49 31.41
CA ASP A 209 -35.30 11.21 32.81
C ASP A 209 -35.48 12.40 33.78
N TYR A 210 -35.71 13.62 33.26
CA TYR A 210 -35.91 14.85 34.06
C TYR A 210 -37.38 15.31 34.11
N LYS A 211 -38.33 14.57 33.53
CA LYS A 211 -39.77 14.86 33.59
C LYS A 211 -40.49 13.87 34.49
#